data_AF-A0A4R6KW40-F1
#
_entry.id   AF-A0A4R6KW40-F1
#
_cell.length_a   1.000
_cell.length_b   1.000
_cell.length_c   1.000
_cell.angle_alpha   90.00
_cell.angle_beta   90.00
_cell.angle_gamma   90.00
#
_symmetry.space_group_name_H-M   'P 1'
#
loop_
_entity.id
_entity.type
_entity.pdbx_description
1 polymer ?
#
loop_
_entity_poly.entity_id
_entity_poly.type
_entity_poly.pdbx_seq_one_letter_code
_entity_poly.pdbx_strand_id
1 'polypeptide(L)'
;MTTNPALADALEAADSGPARRYVITGGPSSGKDDLLEAVHAAGIPCMVTEPGREIYRKHRERLGRHLQKEDRRDYSLEVLEAFIAEYQAHTHGIRFYNRGIPDGYGWEGFFGLRPTDELEKATRAYRYDVVFVLDPLDRFEDADDVVWAKDREIRRVHELIVQGYYDAGYEPVFVAADSAIARLDFICSNLRLPRPSRGA
;
A
#
# COMPACT_ATOMS: atom_id res chain seq x y z
N MET A 1 2.87 -22.65 11.26
CA MET A 1 2.70 -21.44 12.07
C MET A 1 1.32 -21.49 12.67
N THR A 2 1.21 -21.53 14.01
CA THR A 2 -0.07 -21.53 14.73
C THR A 2 -0.67 -20.13 14.66
N THR A 3 -1.70 -19.93 13.85
CA THR A 3 -2.52 -18.71 13.87
C THR A 3 -3.10 -18.50 15.27
N ASN A 4 -3.17 -17.26 15.76
CA ASN A 4 -3.83 -16.97 17.03
C ASN A 4 -5.32 -17.32 16.86
N PRO A 5 -5.89 -18.29 17.61
CA PRO A 5 -7.28 -18.69 17.44
C PRO A 5 -8.25 -17.51 17.58
N ALA A 6 -8.00 -16.59 18.51
CA ALA A 6 -8.84 -15.41 18.67
C ALA A 6 -8.80 -14.47 17.45
N LEU A 7 -7.64 -14.36 16.77
CA LEU A 7 -7.53 -13.59 15.53
C LEU A 7 -8.29 -14.29 14.40
N ALA A 8 -8.15 -15.62 14.29
CA ALA A 8 -8.89 -16.40 13.29
C ALA A 8 -10.41 -16.24 13.49
N ASP A 9 -10.91 -16.39 14.72
CA ASP A 9 -12.33 -16.22 15.04
C ASP A 9 -12.81 -14.79 14.73
N ALA A 10 -12.00 -13.77 15.02
CA ALA A 10 -12.33 -12.38 14.73
C ALA A 10 -12.39 -12.10 13.21
N LEU A 11 -11.50 -12.70 12.43
CA LEU A 11 -11.49 -12.58 10.97
C LEU A 11 -12.66 -13.33 10.34
N GLU A 12 -12.98 -14.54 10.81
CA GLU A 12 -14.14 -15.32 10.36
C GLU A 12 -15.46 -14.59 10.67
N ALA A 13 -15.59 -14.03 11.87
CA ALA A 13 -16.74 -13.22 12.24
C ALA A 13 -16.87 -11.96 11.37
N ALA A 14 -15.74 -11.36 10.96
CA ALA A 14 -15.74 -10.19 10.10
C ALA A 14 -16.02 -10.54 8.63
N ASP A 15 -15.70 -11.75 8.16
CA ASP A 15 -15.73 -12.12 6.73
C ASP A 15 -17.09 -11.92 6.09
N SER A 16 -18.18 -12.28 6.79
CA SER A 16 -19.55 -12.06 6.30
C SER A 16 -20.07 -10.62 6.46
N GLY A 17 -19.28 -9.74 7.10
CA GLY A 17 -19.62 -8.36 7.37
C GLY A 17 -19.37 -7.41 6.19
N PRO A 18 -19.74 -6.12 6.32
CA PRO A 18 -19.45 -5.13 5.30
C PRO A 18 -17.94 -4.96 5.11
N ALA A 19 -17.52 -4.71 3.87
CA ALA A 19 -16.11 -4.51 3.53
C ALA A 19 -15.44 -3.42 4.38
N ARG A 20 -14.33 -3.77 5.03
CA ARG A 20 -13.45 -2.92 5.83
C ARG A 20 -12.08 -2.85 5.17
N ARG A 21 -11.69 -1.66 4.73
CA ARG A 21 -10.55 -1.45 3.82
C ARG A 21 -9.45 -0.70 4.54
N TYR A 22 -8.33 -1.37 4.76
CA TYR A 22 -7.18 -0.79 5.45
C TYR A 22 -6.00 -0.68 4.51
N VAL A 23 -5.39 0.50 4.40
CA VAL A 23 -4.21 0.69 3.54
C VAL A 23 -2.95 0.60 4.38
N ILE A 24 -1.96 -0.13 3.88
CA ILE A 24 -0.57 0.00 4.31
C ILE A 24 0.19 0.68 3.17
N THR A 25 0.69 1.87 3.44
CA THR A 25 1.41 2.69 2.46
C THR A 25 2.71 3.27 3.05
N GLY A 26 3.46 3.95 2.21
CA GLY A 26 4.76 4.53 2.51
C GLY A 26 5.58 4.65 1.23
N GLY A 27 6.60 5.51 1.27
CA GLY A 27 7.62 5.56 0.24
C GLY A 27 8.37 4.21 0.06
N PRO A 28 9.17 4.08 -1.01
CA PRO A 28 10.10 2.97 -1.16
C PRO A 28 10.97 2.75 0.09
N SER A 29 11.41 1.51 0.31
CA SER A 29 12.30 1.14 1.44
C SER A 29 11.72 1.39 2.84
N SER A 30 10.40 1.41 2.96
CA SER A 30 9.70 1.52 4.25
C SER A 30 9.52 0.18 4.98
N GLY A 31 10.13 -0.93 4.52
CA GLY A 31 9.95 -2.26 5.11
C GLY A 31 8.53 -2.83 4.91
N LYS A 32 7.82 -2.35 3.89
CA LYS A 32 6.44 -2.72 3.59
C LYS A 32 6.31 -4.18 3.18
N ASP A 33 7.25 -4.70 2.40
CA ASP A 33 7.19 -6.08 1.90
C ASP A 33 7.26 -7.09 3.06
N ASP A 34 8.24 -6.94 3.97
CA ASP A 34 8.34 -7.75 5.20
C ASP A 34 7.08 -7.67 6.08
N LEU A 35 6.48 -6.47 6.18
CA LEU A 35 5.23 -6.29 6.93
C LEU A 35 4.07 -7.03 6.26
N LEU A 36 3.94 -6.96 4.94
CA LEU A 36 2.89 -7.65 4.20
C LEU A 36 3.07 -9.17 4.28
N GLU A 37 4.31 -9.67 4.24
CA GLU A 37 4.60 -11.08 4.51
C GLU A 37 4.12 -11.49 5.91
N ALA A 38 4.36 -10.66 6.93
CA ALA A 38 3.86 -10.91 8.28
C ALA A 38 2.32 -10.89 8.34
N VAL A 39 1.65 -9.98 7.63
CA VAL A 39 0.18 -9.91 7.51
C VAL A 39 -0.36 -11.22 6.90
N HIS A 40 0.24 -11.68 5.80
CA HIS A 40 -0.13 -12.93 5.15
C HIS A 40 0.13 -14.15 6.05
N ALA A 41 1.28 -14.20 6.72
CA ALA A 41 1.63 -15.28 7.64
C ALA A 41 0.68 -15.34 8.86
N ALA A 42 0.12 -14.21 9.26
CA ALA A 42 -0.91 -14.12 10.31
C ALA A 42 -2.30 -14.57 9.85
N GLY A 43 -2.49 -14.87 8.56
CA GLY A 43 -3.78 -15.26 7.98
C GLY A 43 -4.75 -14.09 7.79
N ILE A 44 -4.27 -12.85 7.89
CA ILE A 44 -5.10 -11.65 7.69
C ILE A 44 -5.28 -11.43 6.18
N PRO A 45 -6.51 -11.24 5.68
CA PRO A 45 -6.73 -11.02 4.25
C PRO A 45 -6.03 -9.74 3.79
N CYS A 46 -5.21 -9.88 2.77
CA CYS A 46 -4.39 -8.80 2.23
C CYS A 46 -4.23 -8.97 0.72
N MET A 47 -4.13 -7.84 0.04
CA MET A 47 -3.74 -7.78 -1.36
C MET A 47 -2.41 -8.51 -1.58
N VAL A 48 -2.36 -9.37 -2.60
CA VAL A 48 -1.21 -10.27 -2.86
C VAL A 48 -0.18 -9.64 -3.80
N THR A 49 -0.60 -8.75 -4.69
CA THR A 49 0.26 -8.15 -5.72
C THR A 49 0.56 -6.67 -5.42
N GLU A 50 1.59 -6.12 -6.06
CA GLU A 50 1.79 -4.67 -6.17
C GLU A 50 1.63 -4.24 -7.63
N PRO A 51 0.44 -3.73 -8.04
CA PRO A 51 0.13 -3.47 -9.44
C PRO A 51 1.13 -2.51 -10.08
N GLY A 52 1.60 -1.50 -9.34
CA GLY A 52 2.64 -0.58 -9.80
C GLY A 52 3.90 -1.30 -10.29
N ARG A 53 4.45 -2.22 -9.49
CA ARG A 53 5.66 -2.98 -9.86
C ARG A 53 5.39 -3.92 -11.04
N GLU A 54 4.24 -4.59 -11.06
CA GLU A 54 3.89 -5.50 -12.16
C GLU A 54 3.69 -4.76 -13.50
N ILE A 55 2.92 -3.68 -13.49
CA ILE A 55 2.65 -2.85 -14.67
C ILE A 55 3.95 -2.20 -15.17
N TYR A 56 4.82 -1.78 -14.27
CA TYR A 56 6.13 -1.26 -14.63
C TYR A 56 6.98 -2.28 -15.39
N ARG A 57 7.01 -3.54 -14.93
CA ARG A 57 7.70 -4.64 -15.63
C ARG A 57 7.12 -4.86 -17.02
N LYS A 58 5.79 -4.89 -17.16
CA LYS A 58 5.10 -5.00 -18.47
C LYS A 58 5.47 -3.87 -19.42
N HIS A 59 5.50 -2.62 -18.93
CA HIS A 59 5.95 -1.48 -19.72
C HIS A 59 7.42 -1.60 -20.13
N ARG A 60 8.30 -1.98 -19.21
CA ARG A 60 9.74 -2.16 -19.48
C ARG A 60 9.98 -3.23 -20.54
N GLU A 61 9.30 -4.38 -20.44
CA GLU A 61 9.37 -5.46 -21.43
C GLU A 61 8.88 -5.01 -22.80
N ARG A 62 7.72 -4.33 -22.85
CA ARG A 62 7.13 -3.82 -24.10
C ARG A 62 7.97 -2.75 -24.78
N LEU A 63 8.56 -1.84 -24.01
CA LEU A 63 9.32 -0.69 -24.53
C LEU A 63 10.80 -1.04 -24.79
N GLY A 64 11.31 -2.12 -24.19
CA GLY A 64 12.75 -2.44 -24.20
C GLY A 64 13.62 -1.45 -23.43
N ARG A 65 13.01 -0.57 -22.63
CA ARG A 65 13.67 0.49 -21.84
C ARG A 65 12.83 0.87 -20.62
N HIS A 66 13.43 1.57 -19.67
CA HIS A 66 12.71 2.19 -18.56
C HIS A 66 11.75 3.30 -19.04
N LEU A 67 10.75 3.62 -18.22
CA LEU A 67 9.77 4.68 -18.49
C LEU A 67 10.45 6.04 -18.71
N GLN A 68 10.12 6.69 -19.81
CA GLN A 68 10.42 8.09 -20.09
C GLN A 68 9.23 8.97 -19.73
N LYS A 69 9.39 10.30 -19.84
CA LYS A 69 8.37 11.26 -19.40
C LYS A 69 7.02 11.03 -20.10
N GLU A 70 7.06 10.65 -21.37
CA GLU A 70 5.91 10.45 -22.24
C GLU A 70 5.11 9.19 -21.84
N ASP A 71 5.77 8.20 -21.23
CA ASP A 71 5.13 6.93 -20.84
C ASP A 71 4.46 7.00 -19.45
N ARG A 72 4.85 7.97 -18.61
CA ARG A 72 4.45 8.04 -17.19
C ARG A 72 2.95 8.25 -17.00
N ARG A 73 2.28 8.95 -17.91
CA ARG A 73 0.82 9.17 -17.80
C ARG A 73 0.06 7.87 -18.00
N ASP A 74 0.35 7.16 -19.08
CA ASP A 74 -0.30 5.89 -19.41
C ASP A 74 -0.04 4.85 -18.30
N TYR A 75 1.21 4.75 -17.85
CA TYR A 75 1.56 3.93 -16.68
C TYR A 75 0.72 4.29 -15.44
N SER A 76 0.57 5.58 -15.12
CA SER A 76 -0.18 6.01 -13.92
C SER A 76 -1.67 5.68 -14.03
N LEU A 77 -2.26 5.79 -15.23
CA LEU A 77 -3.65 5.43 -15.49
C LEU A 77 -3.88 3.92 -15.39
N GLU A 78 -3.00 3.09 -15.96
CA GLU A 78 -3.09 1.62 -15.81
C GLU A 78 -2.98 1.18 -14.34
N VAL A 79 -2.10 1.82 -13.57
CA VAL A 79 -1.97 1.56 -12.12
C VAL A 79 -3.26 1.94 -11.39
N LEU A 80 -3.83 3.10 -11.71
CA LEU A 80 -5.11 3.53 -11.12
C LEU A 80 -6.24 2.54 -11.40
N GLU A 81 -6.37 2.07 -12.66
CA GLU A 81 -7.37 1.09 -13.05
C GLU A 81 -7.24 -0.22 -12.26
N ALA A 82 -6.02 -0.70 -12.07
CA ALA A 82 -5.77 -1.90 -11.25
C ALA A 82 -6.19 -1.71 -9.78
N PHE A 83 -5.89 -0.55 -9.18
CA PHE A 83 -6.33 -0.27 -7.80
C PHE A 83 -7.85 -0.12 -7.67
N ILE A 84 -8.53 0.43 -8.69
CA ILE A 84 -9.99 0.50 -8.74
C ILE A 84 -10.58 -0.92 -8.80
N ALA A 85 -10.03 -1.80 -9.64
CA ALA A 85 -10.48 -3.19 -9.74
C ALA A 85 -10.33 -3.94 -8.41
N GLU A 86 -9.19 -3.78 -7.73
CA GLU A 86 -8.93 -4.36 -6.39
C GLU A 86 -9.89 -3.83 -5.33
N TYR A 87 -10.21 -2.54 -5.38
CA TYR A 87 -11.21 -1.95 -4.48
C TYR A 87 -12.60 -2.54 -4.72
N GLN A 88 -13.03 -2.63 -5.98
CA GLN A 88 -14.37 -3.09 -6.37
C GLN A 88 -14.56 -4.59 -6.12
N ALA A 89 -13.52 -5.40 -6.28
CA ALA A 89 -13.56 -6.84 -6.02
C ALA A 89 -13.76 -7.18 -4.54
N HIS A 90 -13.39 -6.26 -3.63
CA HIS A 90 -13.56 -6.44 -2.20
C HIS A 90 -14.94 -5.94 -1.74
N THR A 91 -15.86 -6.87 -1.50
CA THR A 91 -17.27 -6.58 -1.22
C THR A 91 -17.71 -6.89 0.22
N HIS A 92 -16.95 -7.73 0.94
CA HIS A 92 -17.22 -8.11 2.33
C HIS A 92 -15.90 -8.36 3.07
N GLY A 93 -15.96 -8.43 4.40
CA GLY A 93 -14.81 -8.79 5.21
C GLY A 93 -13.80 -7.68 5.43
N ILE A 94 -12.68 -8.04 6.06
CA ILE A 94 -11.52 -7.16 6.24
C ILE A 94 -10.54 -7.41 5.10
N ARG A 95 -9.94 -6.36 4.55
CA ARG A 95 -8.80 -6.48 3.63
C ARG A 95 -7.78 -5.38 3.84
N PHE A 96 -6.51 -5.77 3.90
CA PHE A 96 -5.38 -4.87 3.79
C PHE A 96 -4.98 -4.67 2.32
N TYR A 97 -4.66 -3.42 1.98
CA TYR A 97 -4.22 -3.02 0.65
C TYR A 97 -2.75 -2.62 0.68
N ASN A 98 -1.99 -3.18 -0.26
CA ASN A 98 -0.62 -2.80 -0.52
C ASN A 98 -0.61 -1.52 -1.36
N ARG A 99 -0.60 -0.35 -0.70
CA ARG A 99 -0.93 0.97 -1.26
C ARG A 99 -2.41 1.15 -1.57
N GLY A 100 -2.85 2.41 -1.60
CA GLY A 100 -4.21 2.79 -1.97
C GLY A 100 -4.23 3.74 -3.16
N ILE A 101 -5.43 4.00 -3.71
CA ILE A 101 -5.64 4.94 -4.81
C ILE A 101 -4.95 6.32 -4.57
N PRO A 102 -4.98 6.92 -3.35
CA PRO A 102 -4.31 8.19 -3.11
C PRO A 102 -2.78 8.18 -3.23
N ASP A 103 -2.12 7.01 -3.21
CA ASP A 103 -0.69 6.92 -3.56
C ASP A 103 -0.41 7.51 -4.96
N GLY A 104 -1.40 7.50 -5.85
CA GLY A 104 -1.33 8.09 -7.18
C GLY A 104 -0.92 9.57 -7.17
N TYR A 105 -1.39 10.36 -6.20
CA TYR A 105 -0.96 11.77 -6.07
C TYR A 105 0.54 11.88 -5.84
N GLY A 106 1.06 10.97 -5.01
CA GLY A 106 2.47 10.92 -4.67
C GLY A 106 3.34 10.61 -5.89
N TRP A 107 2.97 9.55 -6.62
CA TRP A 107 3.69 9.10 -7.81
C TRP A 107 3.55 10.05 -8.99
N GLU A 108 2.37 10.58 -9.27
CA GLU A 108 2.17 11.56 -10.34
C GLU A 108 2.95 12.86 -10.04
N GLY A 109 2.91 13.35 -8.80
CA GLY A 109 3.71 14.49 -8.37
C GLY A 109 5.22 14.24 -8.52
N PHE A 110 5.69 13.04 -8.16
CA PHE A 110 7.07 12.63 -8.35
C PHE A 110 7.48 12.57 -9.83
N PHE A 111 6.56 12.16 -10.71
CA PHE A 111 6.75 12.16 -12.15
C PHE A 111 6.71 13.55 -12.80
N GLY A 112 6.37 14.60 -12.04
CA GLY A 112 6.15 15.96 -12.54
C GLY A 112 4.84 16.09 -13.32
N LEU A 113 3.88 15.20 -13.05
CA LEU A 113 2.54 15.22 -13.61
C LEU A 113 1.58 15.94 -12.66
N ARG A 114 0.54 16.55 -13.24
CA ARG A 114 -0.62 16.98 -12.47
C ARG A 114 -1.57 15.80 -12.28
N PRO A 115 -2.29 15.71 -11.14
CA PRO A 115 -3.36 14.74 -10.93
C PRO A 115 -4.31 14.68 -12.12
N THR A 116 -4.68 13.48 -12.56
CA THR A 116 -5.76 13.32 -13.54
C THR A 116 -7.13 13.52 -12.91
N ASP A 117 -8.11 13.90 -13.74
CA ASP A 117 -9.52 13.93 -13.34
C ASP A 117 -10.00 12.54 -12.88
N GLU A 118 -9.48 11.47 -13.51
CA GLU A 118 -9.75 10.08 -13.17
C GLU A 118 -9.26 9.75 -11.76
N LEU A 119 -8.01 10.11 -11.42
CA LEU A 119 -7.44 9.89 -10.08
C LEU A 119 -8.22 10.66 -9.03
N GLU A 120 -8.57 11.91 -9.32
CA GLU A 120 -9.35 12.74 -8.42
C GLU A 120 -10.74 12.15 -8.15
N LYS A 121 -11.45 11.73 -9.21
CA LYS A 121 -12.77 11.10 -9.09
C LYS A 121 -12.68 9.79 -8.33
N ALA A 122 -11.70 8.94 -8.64
CA ALA A 122 -11.48 7.67 -7.97
C ALA A 122 -11.18 7.85 -6.48
N THR A 123 -10.32 8.81 -6.13
CA THR A 123 -10.00 9.14 -4.72
C THR A 123 -11.22 9.52 -3.91
N ARG A 124 -12.17 10.24 -4.53
CA ARG A 124 -13.43 10.64 -3.86
C ARG A 124 -14.42 9.48 -3.75
N ALA A 125 -14.49 8.62 -4.76
CA ALA A 125 -15.46 7.53 -4.83
C ALA A 125 -15.05 6.29 -4.00
N TYR A 126 -13.77 5.95 -3.99
CA TYR A 126 -13.25 4.71 -3.43
C TYR A 126 -12.48 5.00 -2.14
N ARG A 127 -13.20 4.97 -1.01
CA ARG A 127 -12.70 5.38 0.30
C ARG A 127 -12.22 4.21 1.14
N TYR A 128 -11.09 4.39 1.82
CA TYR A 128 -10.55 3.44 2.78
C TYR A 128 -10.99 3.82 4.20
N ASP A 129 -11.14 2.82 5.08
CA ASP A 129 -11.53 3.04 6.48
C ASP A 129 -10.36 3.61 7.30
N VAL A 130 -9.14 3.06 7.12
CA VAL A 130 -7.93 3.48 7.85
C VAL A 130 -6.73 3.41 6.91
N VAL A 131 -5.82 4.39 7.05
CA VAL A 131 -4.56 4.45 6.30
C VAL A 131 -3.40 4.41 7.28
N PHE A 132 -2.57 3.39 7.17
CA PHE A 132 -1.32 3.24 7.92
C PHE A 132 -0.15 3.66 7.03
N VAL A 133 0.57 4.71 7.42
CA VAL A 133 1.78 5.17 6.74
C VAL A 133 2.98 4.64 7.50
N LEU A 134 3.81 3.83 6.84
CA LEU A 134 5.04 3.33 7.40
C LEU A 134 6.13 4.40 7.32
N ASP A 135 6.69 4.77 8.46
CA ASP A 135 7.90 5.59 8.49
C ASP A 135 9.05 4.84 7.77
N PRO A 136 9.91 5.57 7.03
CA PRO A 136 11.04 4.95 6.33
C PRO A 136 12.00 4.28 7.32
N LEU A 137 12.60 3.16 6.93
CA LEU A 137 13.68 2.53 7.70
C LEU A 137 14.99 3.30 7.46
N ASP A 138 15.88 3.31 8.45
CA ASP A 138 17.21 3.94 8.34
C ASP A 138 18.15 3.21 7.35
N ARG A 139 17.76 2.01 6.89
CA ARG A 139 18.52 1.22 5.93
C ARG A 139 17.81 1.18 4.58
N PHE A 140 18.53 1.63 3.55
CA PHE A 140 18.11 1.45 2.17
C PHE A 140 18.55 0.06 1.70
N GLU A 141 17.58 -0.83 1.50
CA GLU A 141 17.78 -2.09 0.78
C GLU A 141 16.90 -2.03 -0.47
N ASP A 142 17.53 -1.94 -1.65
CA ASP A 142 16.89 -2.23 -2.94
C ASP A 142 17.60 -3.44 -3.52
N ALA A 143 17.03 -4.63 -3.27
CA ALA A 143 17.57 -5.89 -3.78
C ALA A 143 17.27 -6.08 -5.29
N ASP A 144 16.27 -5.36 -5.82
CA ASP A 144 15.75 -5.59 -7.17
C ASP A 144 16.05 -4.43 -8.15
N ASP A 145 16.72 -3.36 -7.70
CA ASP A 145 17.06 -2.16 -8.48
C ASP A 145 15.83 -1.58 -9.21
N VAL A 146 14.65 -1.70 -8.56
CA VAL A 146 13.37 -1.26 -9.14
C VAL A 146 13.18 0.24 -8.90
N VAL A 147 13.85 0.79 -7.90
CA VAL A 147 13.81 2.21 -7.58
C VAL A 147 14.97 2.91 -8.28
N TRP A 148 14.71 3.36 -9.50
CA TRP A 148 15.60 4.17 -10.34
C TRP A 148 15.98 5.55 -9.75
N ALA A 149 15.70 5.77 -8.47
CA ALA A 149 15.69 7.07 -7.82
C ALA A 149 16.72 7.11 -6.67
N LYS A 150 17.45 8.21 -6.56
CA LYS A 150 18.44 8.43 -5.48
C LYS A 150 17.74 8.59 -4.13
N ASP A 151 18.47 8.43 -3.01
CA ASP A 151 17.93 8.57 -1.64
C ASP A 151 17.04 9.81 -1.43
N ARG A 152 17.42 10.95 -2.00
CA ARG A 152 16.64 12.20 -1.93
C ARG A 152 15.30 12.11 -2.64
N GLU A 153 15.25 11.38 -3.74
CA GLU A 153 14.04 11.17 -4.55
C GLU A 153 13.07 10.21 -3.86
N ILE A 154 13.59 9.24 -3.09
CA ILE A 154 12.78 8.32 -2.27
C ILE A 154 12.09 9.03 -1.11
N ARG A 155 12.82 9.91 -0.39
CA ARG A 155 12.20 10.74 0.65
C ARG A 155 11.14 11.65 0.06
N ARG A 156 11.42 12.23 -1.12
CA ARG A 156 10.48 13.11 -1.79
C ARG A 156 9.18 12.40 -2.17
N VAL A 157 9.23 11.18 -2.70
CA VAL A 157 8.00 10.45 -3.03
C VAL A 157 7.23 10.05 -1.76
N HIS A 158 7.90 9.72 -0.65
CA HIS A 158 7.24 9.48 0.63
C HIS A 158 6.42 10.71 1.07
N GLU A 159 7.04 11.89 1.11
CA GLU A 159 6.36 13.15 1.47
C GLU A 159 5.16 13.45 0.56
N LEU A 160 5.32 13.23 -0.76
CA LEU A 160 4.25 13.45 -1.73
C LEU A 160 3.09 12.45 -1.55
N ILE A 161 3.37 11.19 -1.24
CA ILE A 161 2.34 10.20 -0.90
C ILE A 161 1.57 10.65 0.34
N VAL A 162 2.29 11.01 1.42
CA VAL A 162 1.67 11.48 2.67
C VAL A 162 0.78 12.70 2.42
N GLN A 163 1.28 13.69 1.68
CA GLN A 163 0.49 14.87 1.32
C GLN A 163 -0.75 14.48 0.50
N GLY A 164 -0.63 13.54 -0.44
CA GLY A 164 -1.76 13.04 -1.23
C GLY A 164 -2.89 12.45 -0.37
N TYR A 165 -2.56 11.76 0.72
CA TYR A 165 -3.58 11.28 1.67
C TYR A 165 -4.23 12.42 2.46
N TYR A 166 -3.47 13.42 2.91
CA TYR A 166 -4.04 14.60 3.55
C TYR A 166 -4.94 15.41 2.62
N ASP A 167 -4.51 15.62 1.37
CA ASP A 167 -5.29 16.34 0.35
C ASP A 167 -6.57 15.58 -0.02
N ALA A 168 -6.52 14.24 0.05
CA ALA A 168 -7.69 13.39 -0.08
C ALA A 168 -8.59 13.36 1.18
N GLY A 169 -8.26 14.11 2.24
CA GLY A 169 -9.06 14.22 3.46
C GLY A 169 -8.97 12.99 4.38
N TYR A 170 -7.86 12.25 4.34
CA TYR A 170 -7.57 11.22 5.33
C TYR A 170 -6.81 11.79 6.52
N GLU A 171 -6.89 11.09 7.65
CA GLU A 171 -6.03 11.28 8.81
C GLU A 171 -5.12 10.04 8.93
N PRO A 172 -3.91 10.07 8.34
CA PRO A 172 -3.04 8.91 8.34
C PRO A 172 -2.55 8.54 9.74
N VAL A 173 -2.52 7.24 10.04
CA VAL A 173 -1.91 6.69 11.25
C VAL A 173 -0.47 6.33 10.93
N PHE A 174 0.48 7.06 11.50
CA PHE A 174 1.90 6.77 11.31
C PHE A 174 2.34 5.56 12.13
N VAL A 175 3.10 4.69 11.47
CA VAL A 175 3.66 3.47 12.04
C VAL A 175 5.18 3.63 12.06
N ALA A 176 5.73 3.78 13.27
CA ALA A 176 7.14 4.02 13.48
C ALA A 176 8.05 2.95 12.86
N ALA A 177 9.30 3.31 12.58
CA ALA A 177 10.35 2.39 12.17
C ALA A 177 10.60 1.32 13.24
N ASP A 178 10.26 0.08 12.92
CA ASP A 178 10.41 -1.10 13.78
C ASP A 178 10.35 -2.38 12.92
N SER A 179 10.56 -3.54 13.55
CA SER A 179 10.36 -4.87 12.96
C SER A 179 8.95 -5.05 12.39
N ALA A 180 8.82 -5.86 11.35
CA ALA A 180 7.54 -6.20 10.73
C ALA A 180 6.50 -6.69 11.76
N ILE A 181 6.92 -7.52 12.72
CA ILE A 181 6.03 -8.03 13.78
C ILE A 181 5.56 -6.93 14.73
N ALA A 182 6.43 -6.02 15.17
CA ALA A 182 6.05 -4.92 16.04
C ALA A 182 5.09 -3.94 15.35
N ARG A 183 5.32 -3.67 14.07
CA ARG A 183 4.43 -2.85 13.24
C ARG A 183 3.07 -3.51 13.05
N LEU A 184 3.04 -4.83 12.81
CA LEU A 184 1.80 -5.58 12.73
C LEU A 184 1.04 -5.58 14.07
N ASP A 185 1.73 -5.76 15.19
CA ASP A 185 1.15 -5.66 16.54
C ASP A 185 0.50 -4.28 16.76
N PHE A 186 1.18 -3.20 16.33
CA PHE A 186 0.65 -1.84 16.40
C PHE A 186 -0.61 -1.66 15.55
N ILE A 187 -0.57 -2.10 14.29
CA ILE A 187 -1.71 -2.04 13.35
C ILE A 187 -2.91 -2.81 13.90
N CYS A 188 -2.73 -4.07 14.31
CA CYS A 188 -3.80 -4.87 14.88
C CYS A 188 -4.39 -4.23 16.14
N SER A 189 -3.54 -3.66 17.01
CA SER A 189 -4.01 -2.94 18.21
C SER A 189 -4.85 -1.71 17.85
N ASN A 190 -4.47 -0.96 16.81
CA ASN A 190 -5.21 0.21 16.33
C ASN A 190 -6.60 -0.18 15.79
N LEU A 191 -6.70 -1.33 15.13
CA LEU A 191 -7.94 -1.89 14.60
C LEU A 191 -8.73 -2.72 15.63
N ARG A 192 -8.21 -2.89 16.86
CA ARG A 192 -8.76 -3.77 17.90
C ARG A 192 -8.89 -5.24 17.47
N LEU A 193 -8.02 -5.69 16.56
CA LEU A 193 -7.87 -7.08 16.21
C LEU A 193 -6.95 -7.78 17.22
N PRO A 194 -7.22 -9.04 17.60
CA PRO A 194 -6.29 -9.83 18.38
C PRO A 194 -4.91 -9.90 17.69
N ARG A 195 -3.83 -9.84 18.47
CA ARG A 195 -2.48 -9.85 17.89
C ARG A 195 -2.14 -11.22 17.28
N PRO A 196 -1.35 -11.29 16.20
CA PRO A 196 -0.88 -12.57 15.69
C PRO A 196 -0.08 -13.36 16.75
N SER A 197 -0.06 -14.68 16.62
CA SER A 197 0.83 -15.50 17.45
C SER A 197 2.28 -15.18 17.12
N ARG A 198 3.13 -15.08 18.14
CA ARG A 198 4.57 -15.08 17.93
C ARG A 198 4.99 -16.51 17.63
N GLY A 199 5.61 -16.75 16.48
CA GLY A 199 6.31 -18.01 16.25
C GLY A 199 7.32 -18.21 17.38
N ALA A 200 7.26 -19.37 18.04
CA ALA A 200 8.30 -19.79 18.97
C ALA A 200 9.60 -20.11 18.21
#